data_AF-A0A7K9SE98-F1
#
_entry.id   AF-A0A7K9SE98-F1
#
_cell.length_a   1.000
_cell.length_b   1.000
_cell.length_c   1.000
_cell.angle_alpha   90.00
_cell.angle_beta   90.00
_cell.angle_gamma   90.00
#
_symmetry.space_group_name_H-M   'P 1'
#
loop_
_entity.id
_entity.type
_entity.pdbx_description
1 polymer ?
#
loop_
_entity_poly.entity_id
_entity_poly.type
_entity_poly.pdbx_seq_one_letter_code
_entity_poly.pdbx_strand_id
1 'polypeptide(L)'
;TKYVFKNIQWTTGKNFTVERGQQQIEELISTWEVHESWLHHAEFLQEEELTSSKRYHYRVCWSTPTRQKPVPRATASIYFVIEVSKIKPDTSPVEVFFTLEASRLIHRPEQCRFREKWLKDIIENKITLMERL
;
A
#
# COMPACT_ATOMS: atom_id res chain seq x y z
N THR A 1 13.42 -17.89 -14.52
CA THR A 1 12.55 -17.05 -15.39
C THR A 1 12.62 -15.61 -14.92
N LYS A 2 13.06 -14.67 -15.77
CA LYS A 2 13.07 -13.24 -15.43
C LYS A 2 11.62 -12.76 -15.33
N TYR A 3 11.16 -12.47 -14.11
CA TYR A 3 9.81 -11.93 -13.88
C TYR A 3 9.77 -10.47 -14.34
N VAL A 4 8.80 -10.11 -15.18
CA VAL A 4 8.60 -8.72 -15.62
C VAL A 4 7.65 -8.06 -14.63
N PHE A 5 8.16 -7.09 -13.87
CA PHE A 5 7.35 -6.30 -12.95
C PHE A 5 6.38 -5.43 -13.77
N LYS A 6 5.08 -5.57 -13.50
CA LYS A 6 4.07 -4.65 -14.02
C LYS A 6 4.09 -3.41 -13.15
N ASN A 7 4.93 -2.44 -13.52
CA ASN A 7 5.00 -1.15 -12.85
C ASN A 7 4.08 -0.15 -13.55
N ILE A 8 3.44 0.70 -12.76
CA ILE A 8 2.69 1.86 -13.27
C ILE A 8 3.62 3.08 -13.36
N GLN A 9 3.25 4.04 -14.20
CA GLN A 9 3.92 5.33 -14.25
C GLN A 9 3.30 6.27 -13.21
N TRP A 10 4.07 6.63 -12.19
CA TRP A 10 3.62 7.56 -11.15
C TRP A 10 3.47 8.98 -11.68
N THR A 11 2.50 9.73 -11.14
CA THR A 11 2.30 11.14 -11.50
C THR A 11 3.53 11.98 -11.12
N THR A 12 3.69 13.12 -11.79
CA THR A 12 4.73 14.08 -11.47
C THR A 12 4.37 14.88 -10.24
N GLY A 13 5.37 15.38 -9.50
CA GLY A 13 5.15 16.23 -8.32
C GLY A 13 4.19 17.39 -8.55
N LYS A 14 4.28 18.05 -9.72
CA LYS A 14 3.38 19.15 -10.11
C LYS A 14 1.90 18.78 -10.20
N ASN A 15 1.60 17.57 -10.64
CA ASN A 15 0.25 17.10 -10.93
C ASN A 15 -0.26 16.19 -9.80
N PHE A 16 0.41 16.19 -8.66
CA PHE A 16 0.06 15.34 -7.55
C PHE A 16 -1.09 15.95 -6.74
N THR A 17 -2.11 15.14 -6.47
CA THR A 17 -3.16 15.42 -5.48
C THR A 17 -3.38 14.17 -4.63
N VAL A 18 -4.04 14.33 -3.48
CA VAL A 18 -4.35 13.20 -2.58
C VAL A 18 -5.18 12.13 -3.28
N GLU A 19 -6.19 12.56 -4.03
CA GLU A 19 -7.09 11.68 -4.78
C GLU A 19 -6.35 10.96 -5.90
N ARG A 20 -5.45 11.66 -6.61
CA ARG A 20 -4.62 11.04 -7.64
C ARG A 20 -3.67 10.01 -7.04
N GLY A 21 -3.07 10.32 -5.88
CA GLY A 21 -2.23 9.38 -5.14
C GLY A 21 -2.99 8.11 -4.76
N GLN A 22 -4.19 8.25 -4.20
CA GLN A 22 -5.06 7.11 -3.86
C GLN A 22 -5.44 6.29 -5.09
N GLN A 23 -5.84 6.94 -6.20
CA GLN A 23 -6.15 6.26 -7.46
C GLN A 23 -4.96 5.46 -7.98
N GLN A 24 -3.75 6.03 -7.95
CA GLN A 24 -2.55 5.33 -8.42
C GLN A 24 -2.13 4.18 -7.50
N ILE A 25 -2.44 4.24 -6.21
CA ILE A 25 -2.28 3.10 -5.31
C ILE A 25 -3.22 1.96 -5.73
N GLU A 26 -4.48 2.24 -6.05
CA GLU A 26 -5.43 1.25 -6.55
C GLU A 26 -5.00 0.68 -7.92
N GLU A 27 -4.52 1.56 -8.83
CA GLU A 27 -3.93 1.14 -10.12
C GLU A 27 -2.75 0.19 -9.90
N LEU A 28 -1.84 0.51 -8.96
CA LEU A 28 -0.72 -0.35 -8.61
C LEU A 28 -1.20 -1.70 -8.08
N ILE A 29 -2.14 -1.70 -7.13
CA ILE A 29 -2.64 -2.92 -6.51
C ILE A 29 -3.33 -3.83 -7.53
N SER A 30 -4.00 -3.26 -8.54
CA SER A 30 -4.60 -4.04 -9.63
C SER A 30 -3.57 -4.87 -10.43
N THR A 31 -2.27 -4.50 -10.37
CA THR A 31 -1.19 -5.26 -10.99
C THR A 31 -0.73 -6.45 -10.14
N TRP A 32 -1.12 -6.52 -8.86
CA TRP A 32 -0.71 -7.57 -7.95
C TRP A 32 -1.49 -8.85 -8.20
N GLU A 33 -0.77 -9.98 -8.21
CA GLU A 33 -1.36 -11.32 -8.37
C GLU A 33 -1.87 -11.81 -7.01
N VAL A 34 -3.03 -11.30 -6.59
CA VAL A 34 -3.73 -11.71 -5.36
C VAL A 34 -5.03 -12.44 -5.70
N HIS A 35 -5.42 -13.42 -4.89
CA HIS A 35 -6.68 -14.15 -5.08
C HIS A 35 -7.90 -13.22 -4.97
N GLU A 36 -8.92 -13.44 -5.81
CA GLU A 36 -10.14 -12.62 -5.92
C GLU A 36 -10.97 -12.49 -4.63
N SER A 37 -10.78 -13.40 -3.68
CA SER A 37 -11.42 -13.34 -2.36
C SER A 37 -10.92 -12.20 -1.48
N TRP A 38 -9.77 -11.61 -1.83
CA TRP A 38 -9.21 -10.47 -1.12
C TRP A 38 -9.89 -9.19 -1.56
N LEU A 39 -10.60 -8.56 -0.63
CA LEU A 39 -11.14 -7.22 -0.80
C LEU A 39 -10.20 -6.21 -0.16
N HIS A 40 -10.11 -5.03 -0.77
CA HIS A 40 -9.32 -3.92 -0.25
C HIS A 40 -9.98 -2.57 -0.47
N HIS A 41 -9.51 -1.59 0.29
CA HIS A 41 -9.84 -0.19 0.12
C HIS A 41 -8.65 0.67 0.58
N ALA A 42 -8.19 1.58 -0.28
CA ALA A 42 -7.23 2.61 0.07
C ALA A 42 -7.93 3.82 0.70
N GLU A 43 -7.35 4.37 1.75
CA GLU A 43 -7.78 5.60 2.42
C GLU A 43 -6.58 6.52 2.67
N PHE A 44 -6.81 7.82 2.59
CA PHE A 44 -5.83 8.83 3.00
C PHE A 44 -5.81 8.99 4.52
N LEU A 45 -4.62 9.10 5.10
CA LEU A 45 -4.44 9.29 6.53
C LEU A 45 -4.06 10.72 6.86
N GLN A 46 -2.94 11.20 6.33
CA GLN A 46 -2.38 12.50 6.69
C GLN A 46 -1.36 13.01 5.68
N GLU A 47 -1.16 14.33 5.69
CA GLU A 47 -0.06 15.02 5.04
C GLU A 47 0.99 15.39 6.10
N GLU A 48 2.26 15.22 5.75
CA GLU A 48 3.41 15.57 6.56
C GLU A 48 4.33 16.51 5.76
N GLU A 49 4.47 17.74 6.26
CA GLU A 49 5.35 18.74 5.66
C GLU A 49 6.78 18.59 6.21
N LEU A 50 7.75 18.29 5.33
CA LEU A 50 9.16 18.25 5.67
C LEU A 50 9.91 19.43 5.06
N THR A 51 11.14 19.68 5.50
CA THR A 51 11.96 20.79 4.98
C THR A 51 12.18 20.69 3.47
N SER A 52 12.42 19.48 2.96
CA SER A 52 12.81 19.21 1.57
C SER A 52 11.75 18.48 0.73
N SER A 53 10.64 18.07 1.34
CA SER A 53 9.58 17.31 0.68
C SER A 53 8.25 17.42 1.42
N LYS A 54 7.19 16.94 0.79
CA LYS A 54 5.89 16.66 1.40
C LYS A 54 5.60 15.18 1.30
N ARG A 55 5.09 14.58 2.36
CA ARG A 55 4.70 13.16 2.40
C ARG A 55 3.22 13.01 2.60
N TYR A 56 2.64 12.11 1.84
CA TYR A 56 1.23 11.78 1.88
C TYR A 56 1.09 10.32 2.28
N HIS A 57 0.47 10.10 3.44
CA HIS A 57 0.34 8.79 4.04
C HIS A 57 -1.03 8.21 3.72
N TYR A 58 -1.04 6.96 3.28
CA TYR A 58 -2.25 6.21 2.94
C TYR A 58 -2.22 4.86 3.65
N ARG A 59 -3.41 4.32 3.93
CA ARG A 59 -3.58 2.95 4.40
C ARG A 59 -4.44 2.20 3.41
N VAL A 60 -4.01 1.00 3.06
CA VAL A 60 -4.82 0.03 2.33
C VAL A 60 -5.20 -1.07 3.28
N CYS A 61 -6.49 -1.19 3.56
CA CYS A 61 -7.03 -2.23 4.43
C CYS A 61 -7.47 -3.42 3.59
N TRP A 62 -6.99 -4.61 3.93
CA TRP A 62 -7.25 -5.87 3.25
C TRP A 62 -8.03 -6.83 4.14
N SER A 63 -8.96 -7.58 3.54
CA SER A 63 -9.68 -8.64 4.24
C SER A 63 -10.26 -9.69 3.30
N THR A 64 -10.63 -10.84 3.87
CA THR A 64 -11.31 -11.94 3.16
C THR A 64 -12.65 -12.25 3.84
N PRO A 65 -13.71 -11.48 3.58
CA PRO A 65 -15.02 -11.78 4.15
C PRO A 65 -15.56 -13.10 3.57
N THR A 66 -16.33 -13.83 4.38
CA THR A 66 -16.99 -15.07 3.95
C THR A 66 -18.46 -15.02 4.31
N ARG A 67 -19.30 -15.85 3.67
CA ARG A 67 -20.72 -15.95 4.03
C ARG A 67 -20.93 -16.27 5.52
N GLN A 68 -20.05 -17.07 6.12
CA GLN A 68 -20.13 -17.43 7.53
C GLN A 68 -19.57 -16.33 8.45
N LYS A 69 -18.68 -15.48 7.96
CA LYS A 69 -18.03 -14.38 8.70
C LYS A 69 -17.97 -13.13 7.80
N PRO A 70 -19.10 -12.41 7.64
CA PRO A 70 -19.17 -11.24 6.77
C PRO A 70 -18.34 -10.08 7.31
N VAL A 71 -18.21 -9.99 8.63
CA VAL A 71 -17.25 -9.11 9.32
C VAL A 71 -16.01 -9.95 9.68
N PRO A 72 -14.85 -9.72 9.03
CA PRO A 72 -13.62 -10.46 9.30
C PRO A 72 -13.15 -10.26 10.75
N ARG A 73 -12.66 -11.34 11.39
CA ARG A 73 -12.08 -11.27 12.75
C ARG A 73 -10.81 -10.42 12.82
N ALA A 74 -10.08 -10.35 11.72
CA ALA A 74 -8.86 -9.57 11.57
C ALA A 74 -8.73 -9.10 10.12
N THR A 75 -8.06 -7.98 9.95
CA THR A 75 -7.70 -7.38 8.66
C THR A 75 -6.17 -7.28 8.57
N ALA A 76 -5.65 -6.99 7.38
CA ALA A 76 -4.25 -6.64 7.19
C ALA A 76 -4.15 -5.23 6.62
N SER A 77 -3.26 -4.39 7.17
CA SER A 77 -3.00 -3.06 6.63
C SER A 77 -1.67 -2.98 5.90
N ILE A 78 -1.65 -2.26 4.78
CA ILE A 78 -0.43 -1.84 4.10
C ILE A 78 -0.41 -0.32 4.14
N TYR A 79 0.72 0.26 4.53
CA TYR A 79 0.87 1.71 4.63
C TYR A 79 1.71 2.20 3.47
N PHE A 80 1.13 3.07 2.66
CA PHE A 80 1.83 3.71 1.55
C PHE A 80 2.23 5.13 1.94
N VAL A 81 3.42 5.53 1.47
CA VAL A 81 3.90 6.90 1.57
C VAL A 81 4.26 7.36 0.16
N ILE A 82 3.61 8.43 -0.28
CA ILE A 82 3.97 9.13 -1.50
C ILE A 82 4.71 10.41 -1.11
N GLU A 83 5.93 10.58 -1.62
CA GLU A 83 6.80 11.71 -1.32
C GLU A 83 6.95 12.61 -2.55
N VAL A 84 6.57 13.87 -2.41
CA VAL A 84 6.78 14.94 -3.39
C VAL A 84 7.97 15.77 -2.94
N SER A 85 9.07 15.74 -3.68
CA SER A 85 10.26 16.52 -3.34
C SER A 85 10.08 17.99 -3.73
N LYS A 86 10.53 18.91 -2.86
CA LYS A 86 10.59 20.36 -3.13
C LYS A 86 11.87 20.77 -3.86
N ILE A 87 12.87 19.88 -3.91
CA ILE A 87 14.20 20.14 -4.47
C ILE A 87 14.29 19.58 -5.90
N LYS A 88 13.63 18.45 -6.16
CA LYS A 88 13.60 17.85 -7.50
C LYS A 88 12.73 18.69 -8.44
N PRO A 89 13.00 18.67 -9.75
CA PRO A 89 12.14 19.33 -10.73
C PRO A 89 10.69 18.82 -10.64
N ASP A 90 9.75 19.74 -10.78
CA ASP A 90 8.29 19.52 -10.80
C ASP A 90 7.81 18.45 -11.80
N THR A 91 8.60 18.21 -12.85
CA THR A 91 8.38 17.20 -13.89
C THR A 91 8.82 15.80 -13.48
N SER A 92 9.49 15.66 -12.33
CA SER A 92 9.94 14.37 -11.82
C SER A 92 8.75 13.59 -11.24
N PRO A 93 8.70 12.25 -11.41
CA PRO A 93 7.69 11.43 -10.77
C PRO A 93 7.83 11.49 -9.25
N VAL A 94 6.72 11.34 -8.55
CA VAL A 94 6.69 11.19 -7.09
C VAL A 94 7.38 9.90 -6.66
N GLU A 95 7.99 9.90 -5.48
CA GLU A 95 8.55 8.68 -4.91
C GLU A 95 7.50 7.94 -4.09
N VAL A 96 7.43 6.62 -4.23
CA VAL A 96 6.44 5.80 -3.53
C VAL A 96 7.11 4.69 -2.75
N PHE A 97 6.65 4.54 -1.51
CA PHE A 97 7.10 3.53 -0.57
C PHE A 97 5.90 2.83 0.04
N PHE A 98 6.08 1.60 0.49
CA PHE A 98 5.10 0.96 1.36
C PHE A 98 5.72 0.08 2.43
N THR A 99 5.00 -0.08 3.54
CA THR A 99 5.33 -1.00 4.62
C THR A 99 4.14 -1.90 4.91
N LEU A 100 4.42 -3.11 5.36
CA LEU A 100 3.40 -4.04 5.85
C LEU A 100 3.11 -3.74 7.31
N GLU A 101 1.87 -3.98 7.74
CA GLU A 101 1.52 -3.95 9.14
C GLU A 101 2.46 -4.83 9.98
N ALA A 102 2.88 -4.31 11.14
CA ALA A 102 3.85 -4.93 12.05
C ALA A 102 5.24 -5.20 11.45
N SER A 103 5.55 -4.66 10.25
CA SER A 103 6.88 -4.70 9.65
C SER A 103 7.51 -3.31 9.58
N ARG A 104 8.82 -3.23 9.85
CA ARG A 104 9.63 -2.03 9.63
C ARG A 104 10.32 -2.00 8.26
N LEU A 105 10.17 -3.07 7.47
CA LEU A 105 10.81 -3.16 6.17
C LEU A 105 10.08 -2.25 5.17
N ILE A 106 10.82 -1.31 4.59
CA ILE A 106 10.33 -0.38 3.58
C ILE A 106 10.54 -0.99 2.20
N HIS A 107 9.47 -1.04 1.41
CA HIS A 107 9.47 -1.53 0.05
C HIS A 107 9.27 -0.40 -0.95
N ARG A 108 9.95 -0.51 -2.10
CA ARG A 108 9.65 0.29 -3.30
C ARG A 108 8.80 -0.56 -4.26
N PRO A 109 7.64 -0.09 -4.73
CA PRO A 109 6.78 -0.83 -5.66
C PRO A 109 7.53 -1.35 -6.89
N GLU A 110 8.45 -0.54 -7.43
CA GLU A 110 9.18 -0.85 -8.67
C GLU A 110 10.16 -2.02 -8.54
N GLN A 111 10.56 -2.37 -7.32
CA GLN A 111 11.64 -3.32 -7.02
C GLN A 111 11.14 -4.55 -6.26
N CYS A 112 9.84 -4.60 -5.93
CA CYS A 112 9.28 -5.56 -4.99
C CYS A 112 8.08 -6.27 -5.60
N ARG A 113 8.13 -7.60 -5.71
CA ARG A 113 6.96 -8.40 -6.05
C ARG A 113 6.14 -8.60 -4.79
N PHE A 114 4.93 -8.05 -4.79
CA PHE A 114 3.98 -8.30 -3.72
C PHE A 114 3.65 -9.79 -3.60
N ARG A 115 3.57 -10.30 -2.37
CA ARG A 115 3.25 -11.70 -2.09
C ARG A 115 1.99 -11.76 -1.25
N GLU A 116 0.95 -12.41 -1.75
CA GLU A 116 -0.30 -12.62 -0.99
C GLU A 116 -0.07 -13.26 0.39
N LYS A 117 0.98 -14.10 0.54
CA LYS A 117 1.38 -14.68 1.82
C LYS A 117 1.60 -13.62 2.91
N TRP A 118 2.06 -12.43 2.56
CA TRP A 118 2.24 -11.35 3.54
C TRP A 118 0.92 -10.94 4.20
N LEU A 119 -0.19 -10.89 3.44
CA LEU A 119 -1.50 -10.59 3.99
C LEU A 119 -1.99 -11.71 4.92
N LYS A 120 -1.80 -12.97 4.49
CA LYS A 120 -2.14 -14.16 5.28
C LYS A 120 -1.40 -14.17 6.61
N ASP A 121 -0.09 -13.98 6.57
CA ASP A 121 0.77 -14.00 7.76
C ASP A 121 0.33 -12.90 8.77
N ILE A 122 -0.03 -11.69 8.30
CA ILE A 122 -0.56 -10.63 9.18
C ILE A 122 -1.85 -11.07 9.87
N ILE A 123 -2.82 -11.58 9.12
CA ILE A 123 -4.13 -11.99 9.65
C ILE A 123 -3.97 -13.17 10.62
N GLU A 124 -3.22 -14.21 10.23
CA GLU A 124 -2.99 -15.40 11.05
C GLU A 124 -2.28 -15.06 12.37
N ASN A 125 -1.29 -14.16 12.34
CA ASN A 125 -0.61 -13.70 13.54
C ASN A 125 -1.55 -12.96 14.49
N LYS A 126 -2.40 -12.07 13.98
CA LYS A 126 -3.41 -11.38 14.80
C LYS A 126 -4.38 -12.37 15.44
N ILE A 127 -4.89 -13.33 14.68
CA ILE A 127 -5.82 -14.35 15.18
C ILE A 127 -5.16 -15.18 16.27
N THR A 128 -3.93 -15.63 16.05
CA THR A 128 -3.16 -16.41 17.02
C THR A 128 -2.94 -15.64 18.32
N LEU A 129 -2.66 -14.35 18.25
CA LEU A 129 -2.51 -13.50 19.45
C LEU A 129 -3.84 -13.31 20.18
N MET A 130 -4.94 -13.10 19.46
CA MET A 130 -6.27 -12.96 20.06
C MET A 130 -6.74 -14.24 20.77
N GLU A 131 -6.37 -15.42 20.28
CA GLU A 131 -6.75 -16.71 20.87
C GLU A 131 -5.91 -17.08 22.12
N ARG A 132 -4.84 -16.33 22.39
CA ARG A 132 -3.99 -16.49 23.58
C ARG A 132 -4.38 -15.54 24.73
N LEU A 133 -5.32 -14.63 24.50
CA LEU A 133 -5.87 -13.70 25.48
C LEU A 133 -7.14 -14.27 26.11
#